data_AF-A0A4Y8RP40-F1
#
_entry.id   AF-A0A4Y8RP40-F1
#
_cell.length_a   1.000
_cell.length_b   1.000
_cell.length_c   1.000
_cell.angle_alpha   90.00
_cell.angle_beta   90.00
_cell.angle_gamma   90.00
#
_symmetry.space_group_name_H-M   'P 1'
#
loop_
_entity.id
_entity.type
_entity.pdbx_description
1 polymer ?
#
loop_
_entity_poly.entity_id
_entity_poly.type
_entity_poly.pdbx_seq_one_letter_code
_entity_poly.pdbx_strand_id
1 'polypeptide(L)'
;METLGKPLPRVGSALAAIESLDFHRFRRGSEAKQLQNERALAKPDTRREKRSDQRPYAEPGFAAEDRSVGLAPDVSARFPTAFAPNQPPATHGESNPALRRPAEESFELMPDGSGRVRRLDEIATASGSGRKPPWLFLAMVALPVLATFIYLMVFAASQYTSESTYVISRGGAALAGGSLGSLGRSDESSEAIIVFFQSRDAADHLARNADLKAKLMHPSADFLSAYPGLFYHDGNEGLYRAMKDAIEIELNPDTGISTLQVTAFTPEDAREINVAMLNEAEELINRMNDRATKDAIAFAENVVSENENRIREVQKRMTAFRNDESILDPNAQSTTELELMTQLSQQVTQIDTEIAQLRASAPKNPRLNSLAEQRKAVNNQIEKIRSNLAGSDTSLAPKLSAYENLSLERDLAIQALTSAYASLEEARQEAFGNRLYLQTISTPNVPDRPSYPRPIFWTLIVAGMSYALYRIARIAIKEALEHSA
;
A
#
# COMPACT_ATOMS: atom_id res chain seq x y z
N MET A 1 -33.18 36.31 -10.84
CA MET A 1 -34.45 35.58 -11.00
C MET A 1 -34.09 34.11 -11.15
N GLU A 2 -34.65 33.29 -10.25
CA GLU A 2 -34.61 31.81 -10.17
C GLU A 2 -33.20 31.18 -10.16
N THR A 3 -32.72 30.59 -9.07
CA THR A 3 -33.24 29.36 -8.47
C THR A 3 -32.89 29.25 -6.98
N LEU A 4 -33.89 29.18 -6.12
CA LEU A 4 -33.74 28.89 -4.68
C LEU A 4 -34.92 28.00 -4.29
N GLY A 5 -34.63 26.82 -3.72
CA GLY A 5 -35.64 26.00 -3.04
C GLY A 5 -35.80 24.57 -3.54
N LYS A 6 -34.99 23.65 -3.00
CA LYS A 6 -35.46 22.28 -2.74
C LYS A 6 -35.32 22.04 -1.23
N PRO A 7 -36.40 21.72 -0.50
CA PRO A 7 -36.31 21.42 0.92
C PRO A 7 -35.67 20.05 1.14
N LEU A 8 -34.76 19.97 2.13
CA LEU A 8 -34.21 18.72 2.66
C LEU A 8 -35.34 17.86 3.24
N PRO A 9 -35.31 16.52 3.08
CA PRO A 9 -36.33 15.64 3.63
C PRO A 9 -36.30 15.66 5.17
N ARG A 10 -37.50 15.69 5.76
CA ARG A 10 -37.72 15.73 7.21
C ARG A 10 -37.21 14.42 7.88
N VAL A 11 -36.47 14.61 8.97
CA VAL A 11 -35.89 13.59 9.88
C VAL A 11 -36.90 12.52 10.36
N GLY A 12 -38.20 12.79 10.28
CA GLY A 12 -39.25 11.83 10.65
C GLY A 12 -39.34 10.58 9.76
N SER A 13 -38.80 10.60 8.53
CA SER A 13 -38.87 9.44 7.62
C SER A 13 -37.83 8.35 7.91
N ALA A 14 -36.67 8.71 8.48
CA ALA A 14 -35.65 7.74 8.88
C ALA A 14 -36.03 7.00 10.18
N LEU A 15 -36.76 7.67 11.08
CA LEU A 15 -37.23 7.09 12.33
C LEU A 15 -38.27 5.98 12.10
N ALA A 16 -39.18 6.18 11.14
CA ALA A 16 -40.21 5.19 10.79
C ALA A 16 -39.65 3.93 10.11
N ALA A 17 -38.50 4.03 9.43
CA ALA A 17 -37.83 2.87 8.85
C ALA A 17 -37.14 2.00 9.93
N ILE A 18 -36.63 2.62 11.00
CA ILE A 18 -35.93 1.93 12.09
C ILE A 18 -36.91 1.26 13.07
N GLU A 19 -38.12 1.80 13.26
CA GLU A 19 -39.14 1.23 14.14
C GLU A 19 -39.76 -0.08 13.58
N SER A 20 -39.52 -0.40 12.31
CA SER A 20 -39.95 -1.65 11.66
C SER A 20 -38.95 -2.82 11.78
N LEU A 21 -37.78 -2.59 12.39
CA LEU A 21 -36.78 -3.65 12.62
C LEU A 21 -37.15 -4.46 13.85
N ASP A 22 -37.79 -5.60 13.60
CA ASP A 22 -38.22 -6.60 14.59
C ASP A 22 -37.02 -7.18 15.38
N PHE A 23 -36.70 -6.54 16.51
CA PHE A 23 -35.60 -6.91 17.41
C PHE A 23 -35.70 -8.34 17.99
N HIS A 24 -36.83 -9.04 17.83
CA HIS A 24 -36.96 -10.44 18.22
C HIS A 24 -36.17 -11.42 17.35
N ARG A 25 -35.76 -11.02 16.13
CA ARG A 25 -34.98 -11.90 15.24
C ARG A 25 -33.48 -11.90 15.58
N PHE A 26 -32.95 -10.81 16.16
CA PHE A 26 -31.53 -10.70 16.49
C PHE A 26 -31.11 -11.47 17.76
N ARG A 27 -31.99 -11.57 18.76
CA ARG A 27 -31.71 -12.29 20.01
C ARG A 27 -31.54 -13.82 19.83
N ARG A 28 -32.22 -14.43 18.85
CA ARG A 28 -32.09 -15.88 18.56
C ARG A 28 -30.79 -16.24 17.82
N GLY A 29 -30.23 -15.31 17.05
CA GLY A 29 -29.00 -15.55 16.28
C GLY A 29 -27.74 -15.61 17.13
N SER A 30 -27.66 -14.82 18.21
CA SER A 30 -26.52 -14.80 19.13
C SER A 30 -26.51 -16.01 20.06
N GLU A 31 -27.67 -16.42 20.60
CA GLU A 31 -27.80 -17.61 21.46
C GLU A 31 -27.50 -18.91 20.67
N ALA A 32 -27.89 -18.98 19.39
CA ALA A 32 -27.59 -20.14 18.53
C ALA A 32 -26.09 -20.26 18.21
N LYS A 33 -25.37 -19.14 18.02
CA LYS A 33 -23.92 -19.15 17.79
C LYS A 33 -23.11 -19.49 19.05
N GLN A 34 -23.56 -19.06 20.24
CA GLN A 34 -22.93 -19.43 21.51
C GLN A 34 -23.08 -20.94 21.81
N LEU A 35 -24.26 -21.52 21.61
CA LEU A 35 -24.49 -22.95 21.80
C LEU A 35 -23.72 -23.84 20.81
N GLN A 36 -23.45 -23.34 19.60
CA GLN A 36 -22.67 -24.06 18.59
C GLN A 36 -21.16 -24.04 18.92
N ASN A 37 -20.65 -22.93 19.48
CA ASN A 37 -19.28 -22.83 19.97
C ASN A 37 -19.04 -23.70 21.22
N GLU A 38 -19.96 -23.75 22.17
CA GLU A 38 -19.85 -24.63 23.35
C GLU A 38 -19.90 -26.12 22.98
N ARG A 39 -20.67 -26.51 21.95
CA ARG A 39 -20.68 -27.89 21.43
C ARG A 39 -19.41 -28.26 20.67
N ALA A 40 -18.71 -27.29 20.07
CA ALA A 40 -17.43 -27.52 19.39
C ALA A 40 -16.27 -27.75 20.39
N LEU A 41 -16.37 -27.18 21.59
CA LEU A 41 -15.36 -27.31 22.66
C LEU A 41 -15.53 -28.57 23.54
N ALA A 42 -16.63 -29.32 23.39
CA ALA A 42 -17.00 -30.42 24.29
C ALA A 42 -16.84 -31.84 23.70
N LYS A 43 -16.09 -32.05 22.62
CA LYS A 43 -15.83 -33.41 22.09
C LYS A 43 -14.50 -33.98 22.59
N PRO A 44 -14.47 -35.17 23.21
CA PRO A 44 -13.22 -35.83 23.57
C PRO A 44 -12.58 -36.49 22.36
N ASP A 45 -11.26 -36.37 22.33
CA ASP A 45 -10.33 -36.93 21.37
C ASP A 45 -10.39 -38.48 21.39
N THR A 46 -10.78 -39.10 20.28
CA THR A 46 -10.61 -40.54 20.06
C THR A 46 -9.95 -40.79 18.71
N ARG A 47 -8.95 -41.67 18.79
CA ARG A 47 -7.83 -41.86 17.87
C ARG A 47 -8.15 -42.94 16.82
N ARG A 48 -7.54 -42.76 15.64
CA ARG A 48 -7.00 -43.77 14.70
C ARG A 48 -7.91 -44.48 13.66
N GLU A 49 -7.38 -44.43 12.42
CA GLU A 49 -7.42 -45.41 11.31
C GLU A 49 -8.71 -45.66 10.51
N LYS A 50 -8.77 -45.17 9.26
CA LYS A 50 -8.53 -46.02 8.06
C LYS A 50 -8.58 -45.24 6.72
N ARG A 51 -7.64 -45.69 5.88
CA ARG A 51 -7.35 -45.53 4.45
C ARG A 51 -8.53 -45.45 3.45
N SER A 52 -8.19 -44.82 2.31
CA SER A 52 -8.62 -45.01 0.90
C SER A 52 -10.05 -44.62 0.48
N ASP A 53 -10.17 -43.56 -0.34
CA ASP A 53 -10.45 -43.72 -1.78
C ASP A 53 -10.40 -42.36 -2.53
N GLN A 54 -9.54 -42.30 -3.54
CA GLN A 54 -9.48 -41.25 -4.55
C GLN A 54 -10.53 -41.53 -5.64
N ARG A 55 -11.32 -40.51 -6.02
CA ARG A 55 -12.01 -40.45 -7.30
C ARG A 55 -11.76 -39.08 -7.95
N PRO A 56 -11.48 -39.00 -9.26
CA PRO A 56 -11.29 -37.72 -9.95
C PRO A 56 -12.64 -37.10 -10.32
N TYR A 57 -12.72 -35.77 -10.22
CA TYR A 57 -13.85 -34.97 -10.67
C TYR A 57 -13.87 -34.88 -12.20
N ALA A 58 -15.08 -34.98 -12.75
CA ALA A 58 -15.41 -34.89 -14.16
C ALA A 58 -15.69 -33.43 -14.58
N GLU A 59 -15.29 -33.09 -15.81
CA GLU A 59 -15.71 -31.88 -16.54
C GLU A 59 -17.19 -31.91 -16.91
N PRO A 60 -17.82 -30.74 -17.11
CA PRO A 60 -18.92 -30.61 -18.04
C PRO A 60 -18.60 -29.62 -19.16
N GLY A 61 -18.61 -30.14 -20.39
CA GLY A 61 -18.74 -29.35 -21.61
C GLY A 61 -20.21 -29.08 -21.94
N PHE A 62 -20.47 -27.89 -22.47
CA PHE A 62 -21.64 -27.43 -23.23
C PHE A 62 -21.23 -26.08 -23.84
N ALA A 63 -21.69 -25.60 -24.99
CA ALA A 63 -22.12 -26.17 -26.26
C ALA A 63 -22.14 -24.94 -27.20
N ALA A 64 -21.81 -25.15 -28.47
CA ALA A 64 -21.97 -24.15 -29.51
C ALA A 64 -23.46 -23.87 -29.75
N GLU A 65 -23.85 -22.60 -29.86
CA GLU A 65 -25.02 -22.24 -30.66
C GLU A 65 -24.87 -20.87 -31.32
N ASP A 66 -25.31 -20.90 -32.57
CA ASP A 66 -25.12 -20.02 -33.70
C ASP A 66 -26.26 -18.99 -33.75
N ARG A 67 -25.93 -17.69 -33.86
CA ARG A 67 -26.89 -16.70 -34.37
C ARG A 67 -26.19 -15.66 -35.24
N SER A 68 -26.49 -15.83 -36.52
CA SER A 68 -26.22 -14.98 -37.66
C SER A 68 -26.86 -13.57 -37.57
N VAL A 69 -26.03 -12.58 -37.94
CA VAL A 69 -26.22 -11.54 -38.98
C VAL A 69 -27.48 -10.65 -39.01
N GLY A 70 -27.21 -9.33 -38.93
CA GLY A 70 -27.99 -8.23 -39.51
C GLY A 70 -27.17 -6.93 -39.49
N LEU A 71 -26.36 -6.67 -40.52
CA LEU A 71 -26.58 -5.71 -41.62
C LEU A 71 -25.99 -4.31 -41.34
N ALA A 72 -24.95 -3.97 -42.12
CA ALA A 72 -24.27 -2.66 -42.19
C ALA A 72 -25.15 -1.59 -42.90
N PRO A 73 -24.75 -0.30 -42.93
CA PRO A 73 -23.75 0.11 -43.92
C PRO A 73 -22.75 1.22 -43.52
N ASP A 74 -21.56 1.09 -44.11
CA ASP A 74 -20.77 2.11 -44.84
C ASP A 74 -20.27 3.39 -44.14
N VAL A 75 -18.95 3.44 -43.86
CA VAL A 75 -18.12 4.64 -44.04
C VAL A 75 -16.71 4.24 -44.53
N SER A 76 -16.55 4.28 -45.85
CA SER A 76 -15.38 4.72 -46.63
C SER A 76 -13.98 4.73 -45.99
N ALA A 77 -13.09 3.98 -46.65
CA ALA A 77 -11.65 3.89 -46.47
C ALA A 77 -10.87 5.21 -46.63
N ARG A 78 -9.84 5.40 -45.79
CA ARG A 78 -8.60 6.11 -46.13
C ARG A 78 -7.42 5.46 -45.39
N PHE A 79 -6.52 4.84 -46.17
CA PHE A 79 -5.19 4.47 -45.73
C PHE A 79 -4.29 5.72 -45.70
N PRO A 80 -3.40 5.87 -44.70
CA PRO A 80 -2.17 6.61 -44.88
C PRO A 80 -0.98 5.66 -45.02
N THR A 81 -0.33 5.79 -46.16
CA THR A 81 0.92 5.16 -46.58
C THR A 81 2.13 5.80 -45.88
N ALA A 82 3.19 5.00 -45.75
CA ALA A 82 4.60 5.39 -45.71
C ALA A 82 5.14 6.14 -44.48
N PHE A 83 5.88 5.38 -43.65
CA PHE A 83 6.99 5.91 -42.84
C PHE A 83 8.20 6.19 -43.74
N ALA A 84 8.74 7.40 -43.66
CA ALA A 84 10.05 7.80 -44.16
C ALA A 84 10.88 8.40 -43.00
N PRO A 85 12.23 8.30 -43.03
CA PRO A 85 13.10 8.57 -41.89
C PRO A 85 13.45 10.06 -41.74
N ASN A 86 13.60 10.51 -40.49
CA ASN A 86 14.04 11.88 -40.16
C ASN A 86 15.54 12.08 -40.42
N GLN A 87 15.86 13.16 -41.15
CA GLN A 87 17.15 13.86 -41.20
C GLN A 87 17.02 15.23 -40.49
N PRO A 88 18.14 15.83 -40.05
CA PRO A 88 18.17 16.92 -39.05
C PRO A 88 17.92 18.31 -39.64
N PRO A 89 17.61 19.34 -38.80
CA PRO A 89 17.30 20.68 -39.29
C PRO A 89 18.55 21.52 -39.58
N ALA A 90 18.44 22.39 -40.59
CA ALA A 90 19.43 23.39 -40.97
C ALA A 90 18.91 24.83 -40.82
N THR A 91 19.74 25.67 -40.16
CA THR A 91 20.12 27.07 -40.44
C THR A 91 19.12 28.21 -40.70
N HIS A 92 19.33 29.34 -39.99
CA HIS A 92 19.41 30.72 -40.51
C HIS A 92 20.46 31.49 -39.66
N GLY A 93 21.58 32.00 -40.21
CA GLY A 93 21.77 33.37 -40.76
C GLY A 93 22.53 34.21 -39.72
N GLU A 94 23.51 35.08 -39.97
CA GLU A 94 24.02 35.74 -41.18
C GLU A 94 25.24 36.61 -40.74
N SER A 95 26.37 36.61 -41.46
CA SER A 95 27.23 37.80 -41.68
C SER A 95 28.43 37.48 -42.59
N ASN A 96 28.35 37.99 -43.82
CA ASN A 96 29.44 38.25 -44.81
C ASN A 96 30.40 39.34 -44.24
N PRO A 97 31.60 39.68 -44.79
CA PRO A 97 32.02 39.50 -46.18
C PRO A 97 33.47 39.08 -46.49
N ALA A 98 33.62 38.51 -47.69
CA ALA A 98 34.68 38.70 -48.67
C ALA A 98 36.04 39.31 -48.25
N LEU A 99 37.14 38.59 -48.51
CA LEU A 99 38.26 39.12 -49.30
C LEU A 99 39.21 38.01 -49.81
N ARG A 100 39.10 37.76 -51.13
CA ARG A 100 40.15 37.49 -52.13
C ARG A 100 41.21 36.38 -51.92
N ARG A 101 41.08 35.35 -52.77
CA ARG A 101 42.16 34.56 -53.43
C ARG A 101 42.99 35.43 -54.42
N PRO A 102 43.96 34.88 -55.19
CA PRO A 102 45.14 34.05 -54.88
C PRO A 102 46.43 34.49 -55.67
N ALA A 103 47.52 33.70 -55.54
CA ALA A 103 48.68 33.57 -56.47
C ALA A 103 49.61 34.81 -56.62
N GLU A 104 50.92 34.76 -56.85
CA GLU A 104 51.98 33.76 -57.10
C GLU A 104 53.32 34.54 -56.98
N GLU A 105 54.44 33.83 -56.81
CA GLU A 105 55.84 34.10 -57.27
C GLU A 105 56.34 35.56 -57.40
N SER A 106 57.51 36.01 -56.95
CA SER A 106 58.86 35.42 -56.81
C SER A 106 59.76 36.55 -56.27
N PHE A 107 60.87 36.24 -55.59
CA PHE A 107 62.15 36.93 -55.84
C PHE A 107 63.30 36.20 -55.12
N GLU A 108 64.26 35.79 -55.91
CA GLU A 108 65.56 35.26 -55.50
C GLU A 108 66.56 36.43 -55.42
N LEU A 109 67.50 36.39 -54.48
CA LEU A 109 68.90 36.86 -54.56
C LEU A 109 69.60 36.74 -53.19
N MET A 110 70.63 35.88 -53.12
CA MET A 110 71.76 35.91 -52.15
C MET A 110 72.72 37.09 -52.48
N PRO A 111 73.82 37.38 -51.72
CA PRO A 111 74.34 36.89 -50.43
C PRO A 111 74.58 38.06 -49.42
N ASP A 112 74.92 37.87 -48.14
CA ASP A 112 76.28 37.73 -47.58
C ASP A 112 76.19 37.88 -46.04
N GLY A 113 77.19 37.36 -45.30
CA GLY A 113 77.56 37.92 -44.00
C GLY A 113 77.16 37.15 -42.73
N SER A 114 77.87 36.04 -42.46
CA SER A 114 78.33 35.61 -41.13
C SER A 114 77.42 35.80 -39.89
N GLY A 115 76.90 34.69 -39.35
CA GLY A 115 76.27 34.72 -38.02
C GLY A 115 75.77 33.39 -37.49
N ARG A 116 76.69 32.44 -37.27
CA ARG A 116 76.56 31.22 -36.43
C ARG A 116 75.14 30.67 -36.20
N VAL A 117 74.74 29.74 -37.06
CA VAL A 117 73.65 28.80 -36.78
C VAL A 117 74.17 27.72 -35.83
N ARG A 118 73.70 27.72 -34.58
CA ARG A 118 73.81 26.57 -33.66
C ARG A 118 72.88 25.47 -34.19
N ARG A 119 73.43 24.52 -34.95
CA ARG A 119 72.77 23.23 -35.21
C ARG A 119 72.74 22.45 -33.89
N LEU A 120 71.55 22.09 -33.44
CA LEU A 120 71.33 21.02 -32.45
C LEU A 120 71.35 19.66 -33.15
N ASP A 121 72.42 19.39 -33.90
CA ASP A 121 72.80 18.04 -34.30
C ASP A 121 74.10 17.74 -33.56
N GLU A 122 73.98 17.34 -32.29
CA GLU A 122 75.05 16.60 -31.65
C GLU A 122 74.49 15.66 -30.56
N ILE A 123 74.38 14.39 -30.96
CA ILE A 123 74.88 13.23 -30.23
C ILE A 123 74.49 13.16 -28.74
N ALA A 124 73.35 12.52 -28.49
CA ALA A 124 73.15 11.72 -27.28
C ALA A 124 72.94 10.24 -27.67
N THR A 125 73.89 9.67 -28.41
CA THR A 125 74.13 8.23 -28.37
C THR A 125 75.00 7.93 -27.16
N ALA A 126 74.37 7.71 -26.00
CA ALA A 126 74.96 6.98 -24.89
C ALA A 126 73.89 6.70 -23.80
N SER A 127 73.19 5.58 -23.91
CA SER A 127 72.99 4.75 -22.72
C SER A 127 72.87 3.30 -23.15
N GLY A 128 73.82 2.51 -22.66
CA GLY A 128 74.11 1.17 -23.11
C GLY A 128 72.95 0.21 -22.99
N SER A 129 72.96 -0.71 -23.96
CA SER A 129 72.34 -2.02 -23.90
C SER A 129 72.63 -2.72 -22.58
N GLY A 130 71.72 -2.61 -21.63
CA GLY A 130 71.47 -3.64 -20.64
C GLY A 130 70.04 -4.11 -20.86
N ARG A 131 69.84 -5.17 -21.65
CA ARG A 131 68.58 -5.93 -21.64
C ARG A 131 68.42 -6.50 -20.22
N LYS A 132 67.98 -5.68 -19.27
CA LYS A 132 67.50 -6.16 -17.96
C LYS A 132 66.40 -7.18 -18.31
N PRO A 133 66.45 -8.41 -17.78
CA PRO A 133 65.60 -9.47 -18.29
C PRO A 133 64.13 -9.04 -18.18
N PRO A 134 63.24 -9.43 -19.11
CA PRO A 134 61.82 -9.13 -19.01
C PRO A 134 61.16 -9.84 -17.82
N TRP A 135 61.92 -10.42 -16.89
CA TRP A 135 61.44 -11.16 -15.73
C TRP A 135 60.46 -10.36 -14.87
N LEU A 136 60.66 -9.04 -14.71
CA LEU A 136 59.71 -8.18 -14.01
C LEU A 136 58.37 -8.08 -14.74
N PHE A 137 58.40 -7.93 -16.07
CA PHE A 137 57.18 -7.93 -16.88
C PHE A 137 56.53 -9.32 -16.91
N LEU A 138 57.32 -10.38 -17.03
CA LEU A 138 56.85 -11.76 -17.04
C LEU A 138 56.22 -12.15 -15.71
N ALA A 139 56.85 -11.82 -14.58
CA ALA A 139 56.37 -12.15 -13.25
C ALA A 139 55.16 -11.31 -12.82
N MET A 140 55.13 -10.03 -13.21
CA MET A 140 54.11 -9.08 -12.73
C MET A 140 52.92 -8.93 -13.67
N VAL A 141 53.07 -9.25 -14.95
CA VAL A 141 52.00 -9.15 -15.96
C VAL A 141 51.70 -10.52 -16.55
N ALA A 142 52.67 -11.19 -17.18
CA ALA A 142 52.39 -12.41 -17.93
C ALA A 142 51.93 -13.56 -17.03
N LEU A 143 52.57 -13.75 -15.87
CA LEU A 143 52.27 -14.82 -14.92
C LEU A 143 50.87 -14.66 -14.27
N PRO A 144 50.47 -13.51 -13.69
CA PRO A 144 49.13 -13.37 -13.13
C PRO A 144 48.04 -13.41 -14.20
N VAL A 145 48.27 -12.88 -15.41
CA VAL A 145 47.31 -12.96 -16.52
C VAL A 145 47.13 -14.40 -16.98
N LEU A 146 48.23 -15.14 -17.17
CA LEU A 146 48.20 -16.54 -17.58
C LEU A 146 47.56 -17.44 -16.50
N ALA A 147 47.90 -17.22 -15.23
CA ALA A 147 47.30 -17.94 -14.12
C ALA A 147 45.79 -17.67 -14.01
N THR A 148 45.37 -16.42 -14.16
CA THR A 148 43.94 -16.03 -14.16
C THR A 148 43.21 -16.67 -15.34
N PHE A 149 43.80 -16.64 -16.54
CA PHE A 149 43.20 -17.23 -17.72
C PHE A 149 43.02 -18.75 -17.56
N ILE A 150 44.03 -19.46 -17.10
CA ILE A 150 43.96 -20.92 -16.85
C ILE A 150 42.91 -21.23 -15.79
N TYR A 151 42.86 -20.46 -14.69
CA TYR A 151 41.86 -20.64 -13.64
C TYR A 151 40.44 -20.47 -14.19
N LEU A 152 40.16 -19.34 -14.86
CA LEU A 152 38.83 -19.01 -15.37
C LEU A 152 38.38 -19.93 -16.51
N MET A 153 39.31 -20.56 -17.24
CA MET A 153 38.98 -21.44 -18.35
C MET A 153 38.78 -22.90 -17.91
N VAL A 154 39.51 -23.38 -16.89
CA VAL A 154 39.56 -24.80 -16.55
C VAL A 154 38.90 -25.11 -15.19
N PHE A 155 39.03 -24.23 -14.21
CA PHE A 155 38.60 -24.49 -12.83
C PHE A 155 37.33 -23.75 -12.41
N ALA A 156 37.06 -22.59 -13.01
CA ALA A 156 35.89 -21.81 -12.66
C ALA A 156 34.60 -22.52 -13.09
N ALA A 157 33.66 -22.65 -12.14
CA ALA A 157 32.37 -23.27 -12.36
C ALA A 157 31.52 -22.42 -13.31
N SER A 158 30.83 -23.09 -14.24
CA SER A 158 29.81 -22.45 -15.07
C SER A 158 28.61 -22.08 -14.20
N GLN A 159 28.20 -20.81 -14.23
CA GLN A 159 27.02 -20.33 -13.53
C GLN A 159 25.96 -19.89 -14.54
N TYR A 160 24.71 -20.22 -14.23
CA TYR A 160 23.53 -20.06 -15.05
C TYR A 160 22.57 -19.09 -14.37
N THR A 161 22.07 -18.10 -15.10
CA THR A 161 21.15 -17.09 -14.54
C THR A 161 19.76 -17.31 -15.10
N SER A 162 18.78 -17.55 -14.23
CA SER A 162 17.36 -17.58 -14.57
C SER A 162 16.75 -16.22 -14.26
N GLU A 163 16.04 -15.65 -15.23
CA GLU A 163 15.43 -14.32 -15.16
C GLU A 163 13.91 -14.44 -15.14
N SER A 164 13.26 -13.66 -14.28
CA SER A 164 11.81 -13.48 -14.26
C SER A 164 11.46 -12.01 -14.06
N THR A 165 10.32 -11.59 -14.60
CA THR A 165 9.85 -10.20 -14.48
C THR A 165 8.46 -10.21 -13.87
N TYR A 166 8.26 -9.40 -12.84
CA TYR A 166 6.99 -9.27 -12.15
C TYR A 166 6.62 -7.80 -11.92
N VAL A 167 5.33 -7.56 -11.72
CA VAL A 167 4.79 -6.27 -11.31
C VAL A 167 3.83 -6.48 -10.14
N ILE A 168 3.84 -5.55 -9.20
CA ILE A 168 2.87 -5.53 -8.11
C ILE A 168 1.84 -4.48 -8.43
N SER A 169 0.57 -4.84 -8.31
CA SER A 169 -0.55 -3.92 -8.54
C SER A 169 -1.54 -3.98 -7.39
N ARG A 170 -2.06 -2.82 -7.00
CA ARG A 170 -3.16 -2.69 -6.05
C ARG A 170 -4.51 -2.76 -6.79
N GLY A 171 -5.42 -3.62 -6.32
CA GLY A 171 -6.82 -3.61 -6.74
C GLY A 171 -7.15 -4.36 -8.04
N GLY A 172 -6.35 -5.34 -8.45
CA GLY A 172 -6.68 -6.27 -9.54
C GLY A 172 -6.76 -5.65 -10.95
N ALA A 173 -6.72 -4.32 -11.05
CA ALA A 173 -6.74 -3.57 -12.29
C ALA A 173 -5.32 -3.40 -12.86
N ALA A 174 -4.63 -4.51 -13.06
CA ALA A 174 -3.54 -4.53 -14.01
C ALA A 174 -4.10 -5.13 -15.32
N LEU A 175 -4.03 -4.33 -16.38
CA LEU A 175 -4.13 -4.68 -17.80
C LEU A 175 -5.48 -4.57 -18.53
N ALA A 176 -6.58 -4.22 -17.88
CA ALA A 176 -7.85 -3.93 -18.59
C ALA A 176 -8.00 -2.44 -18.96
N GLY A 177 -7.26 -2.01 -20.00
CA GLY A 177 -7.62 -0.83 -20.81
C GLY A 177 -7.23 0.56 -20.28
N GLY A 178 -6.18 1.13 -20.88
CA GLY A 178 -6.15 2.56 -21.22
C GLY A 178 -5.55 3.58 -20.23
N SER A 179 -5.34 3.27 -18.95
CA SER A 179 -4.72 4.23 -18.02
C SER A 179 -3.37 3.75 -17.47
N LEU A 180 -2.36 3.73 -18.33
CA LEU A 180 -0.96 3.51 -17.93
C LEU A 180 -0.40 4.63 -17.03
N GLY A 181 -1.13 5.74 -16.86
CA GLY A 181 -0.67 6.94 -16.15
C GLY A 181 -0.64 6.86 -14.63
N SER A 182 -1.30 5.87 -13.99
CA SER A 182 -1.25 5.68 -12.53
C SER A 182 -0.36 4.52 -12.07
N LEU A 183 0.27 3.80 -13.01
CA LEU A 183 1.24 2.73 -12.73
C LEU A 183 2.65 3.25 -12.43
N GLY A 184 2.92 4.54 -12.69
CA GLY A 184 4.24 5.15 -12.61
C GLY A 184 4.66 5.66 -11.23
N ARG A 185 4.03 5.19 -10.15
CA ARG A 185 4.50 5.45 -8.80
C ARG A 185 5.09 4.15 -8.29
N SER A 186 6.40 4.13 -8.06
CA SER A 186 7.08 3.07 -7.33
C SER A 186 6.32 2.83 -6.02
N ASP A 187 5.50 1.78 -5.99
CA ASP A 187 4.71 1.46 -4.82
C ASP A 187 5.66 1.02 -3.71
N GLU A 188 5.46 1.54 -2.51
CA GLU A 188 6.11 1.09 -1.25
C GLU A 188 6.04 -0.44 -1.10
N SER A 189 5.04 -1.06 -1.74
CA SER A 189 4.82 -2.51 -1.79
C SER A 189 5.88 -3.26 -2.61
N SER A 190 6.43 -2.69 -3.68
CA SER A 190 7.51 -3.32 -4.47
C SER A 190 8.83 -3.34 -3.71
N GLU A 191 9.13 -2.25 -3.01
CA GLU A 191 10.31 -2.15 -2.15
C GLU A 191 10.25 -3.17 -1.01
N ALA A 192 9.07 -3.36 -0.41
CA ALA A 192 8.88 -4.35 0.67
C ALA A 192 9.25 -5.79 0.25
N ILE A 193 8.96 -6.18 -0.99
CA ILE A 193 9.33 -7.51 -1.51
C ILE A 193 10.84 -7.62 -1.72
N ILE A 194 11.48 -6.57 -2.23
CA ILE A 194 12.94 -6.55 -2.43
C ILE A 194 13.65 -6.71 -1.08
N VAL A 195 13.20 -5.99 -0.06
CA VAL A 195 13.70 -6.12 1.30
C VAL A 195 13.46 -7.52 1.85
N PHE A 196 12.31 -8.13 1.57
CA PHE A 196 12.03 -9.52 1.95
C PHE A 196 12.99 -10.51 1.28
N PHE A 197 13.23 -10.40 -0.03
CA PHE A 197 14.17 -11.30 -0.72
C PHE A 197 15.60 -11.17 -0.19
N GLN A 198 16.00 -9.99 0.27
CA GLN A 198 17.29 -9.76 0.90
C GLN A 198 17.32 -10.10 2.41
N SER A 199 16.21 -10.60 2.97
CA SER A 199 16.09 -10.94 4.38
C SER A 199 16.62 -12.34 4.71
N ARG A 200 16.94 -12.57 5.98
CA ARG A 200 17.28 -13.90 6.49
C ARG A 200 16.08 -14.85 6.46
N ASP A 201 14.88 -14.32 6.63
CA ASP A 201 13.65 -15.10 6.62
C ASP A 201 13.45 -15.77 5.25
N ALA A 202 13.74 -15.06 4.15
CA ALA A 202 13.74 -15.65 2.81
C ALA A 202 14.78 -16.79 2.69
N ALA A 203 16.00 -16.60 3.18
CA ALA A 203 17.03 -17.65 3.17
C ALA A 203 16.59 -18.90 3.93
N ASP A 204 16.02 -18.74 5.12
CA ASP A 204 15.54 -19.84 5.95
C ASP A 204 14.32 -20.55 5.34
N HIS A 205 13.45 -19.81 4.64
CA HIS A 205 12.32 -20.37 3.89
C HIS A 205 12.80 -21.18 2.68
N LEU A 206 13.65 -20.60 1.83
CA LEU A 206 14.19 -21.29 0.66
C LEU A 206 15.07 -22.50 1.04
N ALA A 207 15.80 -22.43 2.14
CA ALA A 207 16.56 -23.57 2.66
C ALA A 207 15.66 -24.75 3.02
N ARG A 208 14.45 -24.50 3.54
CA ARG A 208 13.49 -25.54 3.94
C ARG A 208 12.63 -26.05 2.79
N ASN A 209 12.19 -25.15 1.91
CA ASN A 209 11.16 -25.44 0.91
C ASN A 209 11.72 -25.73 -0.49
N ALA A 210 12.90 -25.20 -0.83
CA ALA A 210 13.50 -25.31 -2.16
C ALA A 210 14.88 -25.99 -2.16
N ASP A 211 15.29 -26.53 -1.01
CA ASP A 211 16.60 -27.16 -0.77
C ASP A 211 17.78 -26.28 -1.22
N LEU A 212 17.68 -24.97 -0.92
CA LEU A 212 18.68 -23.97 -1.32
C LEU A 212 20.10 -24.36 -0.91
N LYS A 213 20.25 -24.99 0.26
CA LYS A 213 21.55 -25.47 0.74
C LYS A 213 22.15 -26.50 -0.22
N ALA A 214 21.39 -27.51 -0.63
CA ALA A 214 21.89 -28.53 -1.55
C ALA A 214 22.24 -27.94 -2.94
N LYS A 215 21.42 -27.01 -3.43
CA LYS A 215 21.63 -26.36 -4.74
C LYS A 215 22.86 -25.44 -4.78
N LEU A 216 23.15 -24.76 -3.67
CA LEU A 216 24.37 -23.94 -3.54
C LEU A 216 25.63 -24.78 -3.21
N MET A 217 25.45 -26.00 -2.69
CA MET A 217 26.50 -27.01 -2.45
C MET A 217 26.74 -27.93 -3.67
N HIS A 218 26.27 -27.56 -4.86
CA HIS A 218 26.27 -28.46 -6.01
C HIS A 218 27.70 -28.93 -6.37
N PRO A 219 27.94 -30.21 -6.74
CA PRO A 219 29.28 -30.73 -7.03
C PRO A 219 30.04 -30.04 -8.17
N SER A 220 29.34 -29.33 -9.05
CA SER A 220 29.94 -28.54 -10.13
C SER A 220 30.45 -27.17 -9.69
N ALA A 221 30.21 -26.77 -8.44
CA ALA A 221 30.67 -25.51 -7.87
C ALA A 221 32.19 -25.53 -7.61
N ASP A 222 32.86 -24.41 -7.86
CA ASP A 222 34.30 -24.27 -7.62
C ASP A 222 34.57 -23.84 -6.17
N PHE A 223 35.78 -24.08 -5.65
CA PHE A 223 36.13 -23.78 -4.25
C PHE A 223 35.93 -22.30 -3.86
N LEU A 224 35.94 -21.40 -4.84
CA LEU A 224 35.74 -19.97 -4.62
C LEU A 224 34.26 -19.60 -4.54
N SER A 225 33.41 -20.06 -5.46
CA SER A 225 31.99 -19.67 -5.50
C SER A 225 31.05 -20.65 -4.79
N ALA A 226 31.49 -21.87 -4.48
CA ALA A 226 30.71 -22.85 -3.74
C ALA A 226 30.38 -22.37 -2.32
N TYR A 227 29.18 -22.70 -1.86
CA TYR A 227 28.83 -22.68 -0.45
C TYR A 227 28.85 -24.12 0.08
N PRO A 228 29.51 -24.44 1.21
CA PRO A 228 30.54 -23.64 1.88
C PRO A 228 31.82 -23.61 1.05
N GLY A 229 32.58 -22.52 1.15
CA GLY A 229 33.78 -22.30 0.33
C GLY A 229 34.74 -21.31 0.99
N LEU A 230 35.68 -20.76 0.21
CA LEU A 230 36.68 -19.83 0.75
C LEU A 230 36.04 -18.55 1.34
N PHE A 231 34.94 -18.08 0.74
CA PHE A 231 34.26 -16.84 1.13
C PHE A 231 33.03 -17.05 2.03
N TYR A 232 32.53 -18.29 2.13
CA TYR A 232 31.30 -18.59 2.87
C TYR A 232 31.54 -19.68 3.93
N HIS A 233 31.28 -19.32 5.19
CA HIS A 233 31.40 -20.25 6.32
C HIS A 233 30.27 -21.29 6.32
N ASP A 234 30.54 -22.52 6.77
CA ASP A 234 29.50 -23.53 6.94
C ASP A 234 28.57 -23.15 8.11
N GLY A 235 27.35 -22.74 7.78
CA GLY A 235 26.36 -22.19 8.71
C GLY A 235 25.38 -21.21 8.06
N ASN A 236 24.29 -20.89 8.76
CA ASN A 236 23.18 -20.09 8.20
C ASN A 236 23.62 -18.71 7.71
N GLU A 237 24.54 -18.05 8.40
CA GLU A 237 25.05 -16.73 7.98
C GLU A 237 25.92 -16.81 6.71
N GLY A 238 26.57 -17.95 6.45
CA GLY A 238 27.24 -18.18 5.17
C GLY A 238 26.25 -18.46 4.05
N LEU A 239 25.18 -19.22 4.34
CA LEU A 239 24.12 -19.53 3.37
C LEU A 239 23.38 -18.26 2.96
N TYR A 240 23.05 -17.41 3.93
CA TYR A 240 22.42 -16.11 3.69
C TYR A 240 23.28 -15.22 2.78
N ARG A 241 24.59 -15.14 3.03
CA ARG A 241 25.51 -14.37 2.18
C ARG A 241 25.60 -14.96 0.77
N ALA A 242 25.71 -16.28 0.64
CA ALA A 242 25.72 -16.94 -0.66
C ALA A 242 24.41 -16.71 -1.43
N MET A 243 23.25 -16.76 -0.75
CA MET A 243 21.96 -16.42 -1.34
C MET A 243 21.94 -14.97 -1.84
N LYS A 244 22.40 -14.02 -1.01
CA LYS A 244 22.40 -12.60 -1.34
C LYS A 244 23.27 -12.30 -2.58
N ASP A 245 24.40 -13.00 -2.73
CA ASP A 245 25.26 -12.85 -3.90
C ASP A 245 24.70 -13.55 -5.14
N ALA A 246 23.92 -14.63 -4.95
CA ALA A 246 23.30 -15.39 -6.03
C ALA A 246 22.03 -14.72 -6.61
N ILE A 247 21.41 -13.81 -5.87
CA ILE A 247 20.14 -13.17 -6.24
C ILE A 247 20.33 -11.68 -6.44
N GLU A 248 19.99 -11.23 -7.64
CA GLU A 248 20.00 -9.83 -8.03
C GLU A 248 18.59 -9.40 -8.43
N ILE A 249 18.14 -8.27 -7.89
CA ILE A 249 16.80 -7.74 -8.14
C ILE A 249 16.92 -6.30 -8.61
N GLU A 250 16.40 -6.03 -9.80
CA GLU A 250 16.40 -4.70 -10.39
C GLU A 250 14.97 -4.18 -10.44
N LEU A 251 14.70 -3.07 -9.74
CA LEU A 251 13.43 -2.35 -9.82
C LEU A 251 13.57 -1.17 -10.77
N ASN A 252 12.71 -1.11 -11.80
CA ASN A 252 12.58 0.07 -12.62
C ASN A 252 11.52 1.01 -11.98
N PRO A 253 11.92 2.16 -11.40
CA PRO A 253 10.99 3.04 -10.67
C PRO A 253 9.99 3.74 -11.58
N ASP A 254 10.30 3.90 -12.88
CA ASP A 254 9.41 4.57 -13.84
C ASP A 254 8.25 3.66 -14.28
N THR A 255 8.51 2.36 -14.39
CA THR A 255 7.55 1.37 -14.89
C THR A 255 6.95 0.49 -13.78
N GLY A 256 7.58 0.45 -12.61
CA GLY A 256 7.20 -0.42 -11.49
C GLY A 256 7.47 -1.91 -11.71
N ILE A 257 8.05 -2.30 -12.85
CA ILE A 257 8.39 -3.70 -13.12
C ILE A 257 9.72 -4.04 -12.44
N SER A 258 9.75 -5.21 -11.82
CA SER A 258 10.91 -5.76 -11.14
C SER A 258 11.44 -6.97 -11.90
N THR A 259 12.75 -7.03 -12.10
CA THR A 259 13.44 -8.17 -12.70
C THR A 259 14.18 -8.93 -11.61
N LEU A 260 13.82 -10.19 -11.41
CA LEU A 260 14.48 -11.11 -10.49
C LEU A 260 15.43 -12.02 -11.28
N GLN A 261 16.72 -11.91 -10.97
CA GLN A 261 17.77 -12.74 -11.55
C GLN A 261 18.32 -13.65 -10.47
N VAL A 262 18.34 -14.95 -10.74
CA VAL A 262 18.86 -15.96 -9.81
C VAL A 262 19.94 -16.76 -10.51
N THR A 263 21.12 -16.76 -9.91
CA THR A 263 22.29 -17.45 -10.44
C THR A 263 22.57 -18.72 -9.65
N ALA A 264 22.73 -19.85 -10.37
CA ALA A 264 23.09 -21.14 -9.78
C ALA A 264 24.07 -21.92 -10.66
N PHE A 265 24.54 -23.07 -10.18
CA PHE A 265 25.54 -23.89 -10.88
C PHE A 265 24.96 -24.80 -11.97
N THR A 266 23.65 -25.00 -11.98
CA THR A 266 22.91 -25.71 -13.02
C THR A 266 21.74 -24.85 -13.51
N PRO A 267 21.33 -24.98 -14.78
CA PRO A 267 20.24 -24.18 -15.32
C PRO A 267 18.89 -24.57 -14.69
N GLU A 268 18.70 -25.83 -14.29
CA GLU A 268 17.52 -26.29 -13.57
C GLU A 268 17.45 -25.70 -12.16
N ASP A 269 18.54 -25.73 -11.40
CA ASP A 269 18.57 -25.17 -10.05
C ASP A 269 18.29 -23.67 -10.05
N ALA A 270 18.85 -22.93 -11.02
CA ALA A 270 18.61 -21.50 -11.17
C ALA A 270 17.12 -21.20 -11.36
N ARG A 271 16.44 -21.97 -12.22
CA ARG A 271 15.01 -21.85 -12.45
C ARG A 271 14.21 -22.23 -11.20
N GLU A 272 14.53 -23.35 -10.56
CA GLU A 272 13.78 -23.81 -9.40
C GLU A 272 13.87 -22.85 -8.22
N ILE A 273 15.05 -22.26 -7.97
CA ILE A 273 15.21 -21.23 -6.93
C ILE A 273 14.41 -19.98 -7.30
N ASN A 274 14.45 -19.53 -8.56
CA ASN A 274 13.67 -18.36 -9.02
C ASN A 274 12.15 -18.59 -8.85
N VAL A 275 11.63 -19.75 -9.25
CA VAL A 275 10.23 -20.14 -9.03
C VAL A 275 9.88 -20.15 -7.54
N ALA A 276 10.75 -20.72 -6.70
CA ALA A 276 10.52 -20.78 -5.26
C ALA A 276 10.47 -19.38 -4.64
N MET A 277 11.35 -18.46 -5.04
CA MET A 277 11.30 -17.07 -4.58
C MET A 277 9.99 -16.39 -4.96
N LEU A 278 9.55 -16.56 -6.21
CA LEU A 278 8.32 -15.96 -6.70
C LEU A 278 7.09 -16.45 -5.91
N ASN A 279 7.03 -17.75 -5.63
CA ASN A 279 5.97 -18.35 -4.81
C ASN A 279 6.00 -17.83 -3.36
N GLU A 280 7.18 -17.71 -2.75
CA GLU A 280 7.32 -17.16 -1.39
C GLU A 280 6.90 -15.69 -1.31
N ALA A 281 7.17 -14.90 -2.36
CA ALA A 281 6.68 -13.52 -2.47
C ALA A 281 5.16 -13.45 -2.60
N GLU A 282 4.56 -14.33 -3.42
CA GLU A 282 3.10 -14.42 -3.54
C GLU A 282 2.46 -14.81 -2.21
N GLU A 283 3.01 -15.81 -1.50
CA GLU A 283 2.53 -16.20 -0.18
C GLU A 283 2.66 -15.07 0.85
N LEU A 284 3.77 -14.32 0.83
CA LEU A 284 3.95 -13.17 1.71
C LEU A 284 2.87 -12.11 1.47
N ILE A 285 2.64 -11.75 0.20
CA ILE A 285 1.59 -10.80 -0.17
C ILE A 285 0.22 -11.29 0.28
N ASN A 286 -0.08 -12.57 0.09
CA ASN A 286 -1.34 -13.16 0.52
C ASN A 286 -1.52 -13.04 2.04
N ARG A 287 -0.49 -13.36 2.83
CA ARG A 287 -0.51 -13.19 4.29
C ARG A 287 -0.67 -11.72 4.71
N MET A 288 -0.01 -10.79 4.01
CA MET A 288 -0.14 -9.36 4.28
C MET A 288 -1.54 -8.85 3.98
N ASN A 289 -2.11 -9.23 2.84
CA ASN A 289 -3.49 -8.91 2.47
C ASN A 289 -4.48 -9.46 3.50
N ASP A 290 -4.39 -10.75 3.84
CA ASP A 290 -5.29 -11.40 4.79
C ASP A 290 -5.23 -10.72 6.17
N ARG A 291 -4.03 -10.39 6.64
CA ARG A 291 -3.84 -9.66 7.89
C ARG A 291 -4.43 -8.25 7.82
N ALA A 292 -4.10 -7.49 6.79
CA ALA A 292 -4.60 -6.12 6.64
C ALA A 292 -6.14 -6.07 6.56
N THR A 293 -6.74 -6.97 5.77
CA THR A 293 -8.19 -7.11 5.68
C THR A 293 -8.81 -7.47 7.03
N LYS A 294 -8.24 -8.47 7.73
CA LYS A 294 -8.76 -8.90 9.02
C LYS A 294 -8.68 -7.79 10.06
N ASP A 295 -7.56 -7.09 10.14
CA ASP A 295 -7.33 -6.03 11.12
C ASP A 295 -8.24 -4.82 10.87
N ALA A 296 -8.42 -4.42 9.60
CA ALA A 296 -9.32 -3.33 9.23
C ALA A 296 -10.79 -3.64 9.56
N ILE A 297 -11.26 -4.84 9.21
CA ILE A 297 -12.64 -5.27 9.52
C ILE A 297 -12.82 -5.40 11.03
N ALA A 298 -11.88 -6.05 11.73
CA ALA A 298 -11.97 -6.22 13.18
C ALA A 298 -12.01 -4.87 13.92
N PHE A 299 -11.23 -3.88 13.46
CA PHE A 299 -11.29 -2.53 13.99
C PHE A 299 -12.67 -1.91 13.82
N ALA A 300 -13.23 -1.96 12.60
CA ALA A 300 -14.56 -1.40 12.34
C ALA A 300 -15.68 -2.14 13.11
N GLU A 301 -15.60 -3.47 13.25
CA GLU A 301 -16.51 -4.26 14.07
C GLU A 301 -16.46 -3.86 15.55
N ASN A 302 -15.26 -3.58 16.08
CA ASN A 302 -15.11 -3.10 17.45
C ASN A 302 -15.78 -1.73 17.65
N VAL A 303 -15.62 -0.80 16.70
CA VAL A 303 -16.27 0.52 16.74
C VAL A 303 -17.79 0.37 16.73
N VAL A 304 -18.35 -0.53 15.91
CA VAL A 304 -19.78 -0.84 15.91
C VAL A 304 -20.21 -1.37 17.29
N SER A 305 -19.50 -2.37 17.83
CA SER A 305 -19.81 -2.95 19.14
C SER A 305 -19.76 -1.91 20.26
N GLU A 306 -18.81 -0.98 20.23
CA GLU A 306 -18.70 0.10 21.20
C GLU A 306 -19.91 1.04 21.14
N ASN A 307 -20.33 1.43 19.93
CA ASN A 307 -21.49 2.29 19.75
C ASN A 307 -22.80 1.59 20.14
N GLU A 308 -22.94 0.29 19.86
CA GLU A 308 -24.07 -0.50 20.36
C GLU A 308 -24.12 -0.54 21.90
N ASN A 309 -22.97 -0.74 22.55
CA ASN A 309 -22.87 -0.70 24.00
C ASN A 309 -23.27 0.69 24.56
N ARG A 310 -22.82 1.76 23.91
CA ARG A 310 -23.18 3.14 24.27
C ARG A 310 -24.68 3.39 24.19
N ILE A 311 -25.36 2.95 23.13
CA ILE A 311 -26.82 3.07 23.03
C ILE A 311 -27.51 2.29 24.16
N ARG A 312 -27.06 1.06 24.44
CA ARG A 312 -27.62 0.25 25.53
C ARG A 312 -27.46 0.96 26.89
N GLU A 313 -26.34 1.62 27.12
CA GLU A 313 -26.09 2.38 28.35
C GLU A 313 -26.96 3.65 28.45
N VAL A 314 -27.12 4.40 27.36
CA VAL A 314 -28.03 5.55 27.33
C VAL A 314 -29.47 5.10 27.61
N GLN A 315 -29.92 4.00 27.00
CA GLN A 315 -31.27 3.48 27.21
C GLN A 315 -31.50 3.01 28.65
N LYS A 316 -30.49 2.40 29.29
CA LYS A 316 -30.54 2.07 30.73
C LYS A 316 -30.68 3.33 31.57
N ARG A 317 -29.88 4.37 31.32
CA ARG A 317 -29.96 5.65 32.04
C ARG A 317 -31.30 6.35 31.84
N MET A 318 -31.86 6.32 30.63
CA MET A 318 -33.22 6.83 30.37
C MET A 318 -34.28 6.04 31.16
N THR A 319 -34.17 4.72 31.20
CA THR A 319 -35.10 3.86 31.95
C THR A 319 -34.97 4.09 33.46
N ALA A 320 -33.74 4.20 33.98
CA ALA A 320 -33.48 4.52 35.37
C ALA A 320 -34.08 5.89 35.74
N PHE A 321 -33.82 6.92 34.92
CA PHE A 321 -34.41 8.25 35.11
C PHE A 321 -35.94 8.21 35.16
N ARG A 322 -36.60 7.49 34.24
CA ARG A 322 -38.06 7.33 34.24
C ARG A 322 -38.59 6.64 35.50
N ASN A 323 -37.86 5.62 35.99
CA ASN A 323 -38.23 4.90 37.20
C ASN A 323 -38.02 5.76 38.46
N ASP A 324 -36.87 6.42 38.58
CA ASP A 324 -36.50 7.24 39.73
C ASP A 324 -37.42 8.45 39.87
N GLU A 325 -37.76 9.08 38.75
CA GLU A 325 -38.69 10.22 38.74
C GLU A 325 -40.16 9.80 38.73
N SER A 326 -40.46 8.51 38.50
CA SER A 326 -41.83 7.99 38.32
C SER A 326 -42.62 8.71 37.22
N ILE A 327 -41.91 9.17 36.17
CA ILE A 327 -42.48 9.90 35.03
C ILE A 327 -42.28 9.06 33.76
N LEU A 328 -43.38 8.69 33.09
CA LEU A 328 -43.35 7.94 31.83
C LEU A 328 -42.86 8.81 30.66
N ASP A 329 -43.42 10.01 30.53
CA ASP A 329 -43.08 10.99 29.51
C ASP A 329 -43.18 12.41 30.09
N PRO A 330 -42.04 13.06 30.42
CA PRO A 330 -42.02 14.42 30.93
C PRO A 330 -42.66 15.46 30.00
N ASN A 331 -42.63 15.24 28.68
CA ASN A 331 -43.22 16.16 27.70
C ASN A 331 -44.75 16.05 27.68
N ALA A 332 -45.27 14.82 27.71
CA ALA A 332 -46.71 14.61 27.76
C ALA A 332 -47.30 15.14 29.08
N GLN A 333 -46.59 14.95 30.20
CA GLN A 333 -47.00 15.45 31.50
C GLN A 333 -47.00 16.99 31.55
N SER A 334 -45.94 17.65 31.06
CA SER A 334 -45.86 19.12 31.05
C SER A 334 -46.97 19.74 30.20
N THR A 335 -47.27 19.14 29.05
CA THR A 335 -48.37 19.56 28.16
C THR A 335 -49.72 19.45 28.87
N THR A 336 -49.98 18.33 29.53
CA THR A 336 -51.23 18.10 30.29
C THR A 336 -51.41 19.11 31.43
N GLU A 337 -50.34 19.40 32.17
CA GLU A 337 -50.39 20.36 33.28
C GLU A 337 -50.57 21.81 32.79
N LEU A 338 -49.97 22.19 31.66
CA LEU A 338 -50.20 23.49 31.00
C LEU A 338 -51.65 23.65 30.50
N GLU A 339 -52.23 22.59 29.93
CA GLU A 339 -53.64 22.58 29.52
C GLU A 339 -54.57 22.77 30.72
N LEU A 340 -54.34 22.05 31.83
CA LEU A 340 -55.10 22.20 33.06
C LEU A 340 -54.98 23.62 33.65
N MET A 341 -53.76 24.18 33.67
CA MET A 341 -53.52 25.56 34.12
C MET A 341 -54.31 26.57 33.26
N THR A 342 -54.37 26.34 31.94
CA THR A 342 -55.14 27.16 31.00
C THR A 342 -56.63 27.07 31.29
N GLN A 343 -57.17 25.87 31.53
CA GLN A 343 -58.59 25.66 31.88
C GLN A 343 -58.96 26.36 33.21
N LEU A 344 -58.12 26.24 34.24
CA LEU A 344 -58.35 26.93 35.52
C LEU A 344 -58.26 28.45 35.38
N SER A 345 -57.36 28.96 34.54
CA SER A 345 -57.24 30.40 34.26
C SER A 345 -58.49 30.96 33.56
N GLN A 346 -59.10 30.18 32.67
CA GLN A 346 -60.40 30.51 32.07
C GLN A 346 -61.50 30.53 33.12
N GLN A 347 -61.50 29.58 34.06
CA GLN A 347 -62.46 29.54 35.17
C GLN A 347 -62.33 30.76 36.10
N VAL A 348 -61.10 31.20 36.42
CA VAL A 348 -60.87 32.43 37.17
C VAL A 348 -61.45 33.64 36.44
N THR A 349 -61.20 33.73 35.13
CA THR A 349 -61.70 34.84 34.30
C THR A 349 -63.23 34.91 34.30
N GLN A 350 -63.91 33.75 34.27
CA GLN A 350 -65.37 33.67 34.39
C GLN A 350 -65.84 34.16 35.77
N ILE A 351 -65.23 33.67 36.85
CA ILE A 351 -65.58 34.09 38.23
C ILE A 351 -65.33 35.59 38.43
N ASP A 352 -64.22 36.14 37.93
CA ASP A 352 -63.93 37.58 38.03
C ASP A 352 -64.96 38.41 37.25
N THR A 353 -65.42 37.93 36.09
CA THR A 353 -66.49 38.55 35.32
C THR A 353 -67.81 38.56 36.10
N GLU A 354 -68.18 37.44 36.73
CA GLU A 354 -69.37 37.34 37.58
C GLU A 354 -69.30 38.27 38.80
N ILE A 355 -68.15 38.33 39.47
CA ILE A 355 -67.90 39.24 40.60
C ILE A 355 -68.07 40.70 40.16
N ALA A 356 -67.52 41.07 39.00
CA ALA A 356 -67.60 42.44 38.47
C ALA A 356 -69.05 42.85 38.16
N GLN A 357 -69.81 41.97 37.48
CA GLN A 357 -71.23 42.18 37.18
C GLN A 357 -72.08 42.29 38.46
N LEU A 358 -71.82 41.43 39.44
CA LEU A 358 -72.57 41.40 40.69
C LEU A 358 -72.24 42.60 41.59
N ARG A 359 -70.98 43.06 41.62
CA ARG A 359 -70.60 44.31 42.31
C ARG A 359 -71.27 45.54 41.72
N ALA A 360 -71.35 45.61 40.38
CA ALA A 360 -71.97 46.74 39.69
C ALA A 360 -73.49 46.82 39.93
N SER A 361 -74.16 45.67 40.03
CA SER A 361 -75.62 45.58 40.19
C SER A 361 -76.10 45.52 41.64
N ALA A 362 -75.38 44.82 42.53
CA ALA A 362 -75.79 44.54 43.91
C ALA A 362 -74.59 44.45 44.88
N PRO A 363 -73.98 45.58 45.27
CA PRO A 363 -72.71 45.60 46.03
C PRO A 363 -72.74 44.99 47.44
N LYS A 364 -73.92 44.73 48.03
CA LYS A 364 -74.08 44.08 49.35
C LYS A 364 -74.55 42.62 49.26
N ASN A 365 -74.49 41.99 48.09
CA ASN A 365 -74.96 40.62 47.92
C ASN A 365 -74.03 39.60 48.61
N PRO A 366 -74.53 38.71 49.49
CA PRO A 366 -73.71 37.69 50.16
C PRO A 366 -73.02 36.70 49.20
N ARG A 367 -73.50 36.56 47.94
CA ARG A 367 -72.84 35.73 46.90
C ARG A 367 -71.46 36.26 46.47
N LEU A 368 -71.16 37.53 46.73
CA LEU A 368 -69.81 38.08 46.47
C LEU A 368 -68.74 37.38 47.31
N ASN A 369 -69.05 37.06 48.57
CA ASN A 369 -68.11 36.37 49.46
C ASN A 369 -67.86 34.93 48.99
N SER A 370 -68.90 34.21 48.56
CA SER A 370 -68.74 32.85 48.03
C SER A 370 -67.92 32.81 46.74
N LEU A 371 -68.15 33.74 45.81
CA LEU A 371 -67.38 33.84 44.57
C LEU A 371 -65.92 34.21 44.84
N ALA A 372 -65.66 35.09 45.81
CA ALA A 372 -64.30 35.45 46.22
C ALA A 372 -63.53 34.26 46.79
N GLU A 373 -64.17 33.44 47.64
CA GLU A 373 -63.56 32.20 48.15
C GLU A 373 -63.34 31.16 47.05
N GLN A 374 -64.28 31.03 46.10
CA GLN A 374 -64.11 30.14 44.95
C GLN A 374 -62.93 30.58 44.06
N ARG A 375 -62.80 31.88 43.77
CA ARG A 375 -61.64 32.42 43.05
C ARG A 375 -60.34 32.12 43.79
N LYS A 376 -60.32 32.31 45.10
CA LYS A 376 -59.15 32.02 45.94
C LYS A 376 -58.78 30.54 45.88
N ALA A 377 -59.76 29.63 45.91
CA ALA A 377 -59.54 28.20 45.78
C ALA A 377 -58.94 27.83 44.41
N VAL A 378 -59.48 28.37 43.32
CA VAL A 378 -58.96 28.12 41.95
C VAL A 378 -57.55 28.71 41.78
N ASN A 379 -57.29 29.93 42.27
CA ASN A 379 -55.95 30.53 42.26
C ASN A 379 -54.94 29.71 43.06
N ASN A 380 -55.33 29.18 44.23
CA ASN A 380 -54.46 28.29 45.00
C ASN A 380 -54.13 27.01 44.21
N GLN A 381 -55.06 26.51 43.39
CA GLN A 381 -54.81 25.36 42.52
C GLN A 381 -53.87 25.70 41.36
N ILE A 382 -54.02 26.90 40.75
CA ILE A 382 -53.10 27.40 39.72
C ILE A 382 -51.68 27.53 40.28
N GLU A 383 -51.51 28.11 41.48
CA GLU A 383 -50.19 28.26 42.09
C GLU A 383 -49.55 26.90 42.45
N LYS A 384 -50.34 25.92 42.87
CA LYS A 384 -49.85 24.53 43.04
C LYS A 384 -49.32 23.96 41.74
N ILE A 385 -50.10 24.03 40.65
CA ILE A 385 -49.67 23.54 39.33
C ILE A 385 -48.44 24.29 38.85
N ARG A 386 -48.41 25.62 39.02
CA ARG A 386 -47.26 26.46 38.66
C ARG A 386 -45.99 26.05 39.40
N SER A 387 -46.08 25.79 40.71
CA SER A 387 -44.94 25.33 41.53
C SER A 387 -44.46 23.92 41.19
N ASN A 388 -45.37 23.07 40.68
CA ASN A 388 -45.04 21.75 40.17
C ASN A 388 -44.36 21.83 38.79
N LEU A 389 -44.75 22.79 37.94
CA LEU A 389 -44.10 23.02 36.65
C LEU A 389 -42.69 23.60 36.81
N ALA A 390 -42.54 24.65 37.64
CA ALA A 390 -41.32 25.43 37.72
C ALA A 390 -41.11 26.08 39.10
N GLY A 391 -39.86 26.38 39.43
CA GLY A 391 -39.49 27.20 40.60
C GLY A 391 -39.10 26.43 41.86
N SER A 392 -39.09 25.09 41.83
CA SER A 392 -38.52 24.24 42.88
C SER A 392 -37.57 23.20 42.29
N ASP A 393 -36.62 22.68 43.08
CA ASP A 393 -35.71 21.62 42.63
C ASP A 393 -36.45 20.31 42.29
N THR A 394 -37.65 20.13 42.85
CA THR A 394 -38.54 19.00 42.58
C THR A 394 -39.54 19.24 41.44
N SER A 395 -39.52 20.43 40.82
CA SER A 395 -40.43 20.79 39.73
C SER A 395 -40.11 20.02 38.45
N LEU A 396 -41.04 20.07 37.49
CA LEU A 396 -40.93 19.35 36.23
C LEU A 396 -39.85 19.93 35.31
N ALA A 397 -39.55 21.23 35.39
CA ALA A 397 -38.59 21.89 34.51
C ALA A 397 -37.15 21.32 34.58
N PRO A 398 -36.51 21.14 35.77
CA PRO A 398 -35.20 20.47 35.86
C PRO A 398 -35.23 19.04 35.33
N LYS A 399 -36.30 18.29 35.61
CA LYS A 399 -36.48 16.90 35.13
C LYS A 399 -36.60 16.83 33.62
N LEU A 400 -37.34 17.77 33.03
CA LEU A 400 -37.49 17.89 31.59
C LEU A 400 -36.13 18.16 30.93
N SER A 401 -35.35 19.09 31.46
CA SER A 401 -34.01 19.36 30.94
C SER A 401 -33.07 18.15 31.04
N ALA A 402 -33.09 17.43 32.17
CA ALA A 402 -32.31 16.20 32.33
C ALA A 402 -32.74 15.11 31.31
N TYR A 403 -34.04 14.97 31.07
CA TYR A 403 -34.59 14.05 30.07
C TYR A 403 -34.21 14.45 28.63
N GLU A 404 -34.29 15.74 28.29
CA GLU A 404 -33.87 16.27 26.99
C GLU A 404 -32.38 15.99 26.72
N ASN A 405 -31.52 16.15 27.73
CA ASN A 405 -30.09 15.80 27.63
C ASN A 405 -29.89 14.30 27.35
N LEU A 406 -30.61 13.42 28.05
CA LEU A 406 -30.55 11.98 27.80
C LEU A 406 -31.10 11.61 26.42
N SER A 407 -32.17 12.28 25.97
CA SER A 407 -32.74 12.09 24.63
C SER A 407 -31.75 12.53 23.54
N LEU A 408 -31.11 13.69 23.72
CA LEU A 408 -30.07 14.17 22.81
C LEU A 408 -28.89 13.20 22.76
N GLU A 409 -28.45 12.70 23.91
CA GLU A 409 -27.37 11.73 23.97
C GLU A 409 -27.73 10.42 23.25
N ARG A 410 -28.99 9.97 23.36
CA ARG A 410 -29.50 8.81 22.62
C ARG A 410 -29.44 9.07 21.13
N ASP A 411 -29.92 10.22 20.68
CA ASP A 411 -30.00 10.56 19.26
C ASP A 411 -28.59 10.70 18.65
N LEU A 412 -27.64 11.29 19.38
CA LEU A 412 -26.23 11.33 19.01
C LEU A 412 -25.60 9.93 18.97
N ALA A 413 -25.94 9.04 19.91
CA ALA A 413 -25.45 7.66 19.92
C ALA A 413 -26.01 6.85 18.74
N ILE A 414 -27.27 7.06 18.35
CA ILE A 414 -27.87 6.46 17.15
C ILE A 414 -27.17 6.96 15.88
N GLN A 415 -26.90 8.26 15.79
CA GLN A 415 -26.17 8.84 14.66
C GLN A 415 -24.75 8.26 14.57
N ALA A 416 -24.05 8.13 15.71
CA ALA A 416 -22.72 7.54 15.77
C ALA A 416 -22.71 6.05 15.38
N LEU A 417 -23.70 5.27 15.82
CA LEU A 417 -23.85 3.87 15.39
C LEU A 417 -24.11 3.77 13.88
N THR A 418 -24.93 4.67 13.33
CA THR A 418 -25.19 4.72 11.89
C THR A 418 -23.91 5.01 11.11
N SER A 419 -23.09 5.97 11.55
CA SER A 419 -21.77 6.20 10.94
C SER A 419 -20.83 5.01 11.12
N ALA A 420 -20.86 4.32 12.25
CA ALA A 420 -20.03 3.14 12.49
C ALA A 420 -20.37 1.99 11.52
N TYR A 421 -21.67 1.74 11.25
CA TYR A 421 -22.07 0.77 10.24
C TYR A 421 -21.64 1.18 8.83
N ALA A 422 -21.71 2.46 8.49
CA ALA A 422 -21.21 2.97 7.21
C ALA A 422 -19.70 2.74 7.07
N SER A 423 -18.92 3.03 8.11
CA SER A 423 -17.47 2.76 8.14
C SER A 423 -17.13 1.28 8.09
N LEU A 424 -17.94 0.40 8.69
CA LEU A 424 -17.76 -1.05 8.56
C LEU A 424 -17.99 -1.52 7.12
N GLU A 425 -19.00 -0.98 6.45
CA GLU A 425 -19.26 -1.31 5.05
C GLU A 425 -18.17 -0.77 4.12
N GLU A 426 -17.69 0.44 4.38
CA GLU A 426 -16.53 1.02 3.71
C GLU A 426 -15.28 0.17 3.91
N ALA A 427 -14.96 -0.23 5.14
CA ALA A 427 -13.82 -1.11 5.44
C ALA A 427 -13.92 -2.45 4.71
N ARG A 428 -15.13 -3.01 4.54
CA ARG A 428 -15.34 -4.21 3.73
C ARG A 428 -15.07 -3.95 2.25
N GLN A 429 -15.54 -2.83 1.70
CA GLN A 429 -15.32 -2.48 0.31
C GLN A 429 -13.84 -2.21 0.02
N GLU A 430 -13.17 -1.44 0.88
CA GLU A 430 -11.73 -1.17 0.79
C GLU A 430 -10.90 -2.44 0.93
N ALA A 431 -11.29 -3.37 1.81
CA ALA A 431 -10.61 -4.66 1.95
C ALA A 431 -10.59 -5.46 0.64
N PHE A 432 -11.61 -5.31 -0.22
CA PHE A 432 -11.60 -5.91 -1.55
C PHE A 432 -10.79 -5.09 -2.57
N GLY A 433 -10.89 -3.76 -2.50
CA GLY A 433 -10.24 -2.85 -3.47
C GLY A 433 -8.73 -2.66 -3.28
N ASN A 434 -8.21 -2.78 -2.05
CA ASN A 434 -6.82 -2.45 -1.71
C ASN A 434 -5.88 -3.67 -1.65
N ARG A 435 -6.30 -4.83 -2.17
CA ARG A 435 -5.47 -6.03 -2.20
C ARG A 435 -4.30 -5.86 -3.15
N LEU A 436 -3.11 -6.27 -2.70
CA LEU A 436 -1.91 -6.35 -3.51
C LEU A 436 -1.91 -7.65 -4.31
N TYR A 437 -1.51 -7.59 -5.58
CA TYR A 437 -1.36 -8.75 -6.44
C TYR A 437 0.03 -8.74 -7.06
N LEU A 438 0.73 -9.88 -6.99
CA LEU A 438 1.92 -10.12 -7.78
C LEU A 438 1.49 -10.72 -9.11
N GLN A 439 1.86 -10.06 -10.20
CA GLN A 439 1.63 -10.56 -11.55
C GLN A 439 2.96 -10.81 -12.23
N THR A 440 3.17 -12.05 -12.67
CA THR A 440 4.34 -12.45 -13.43
C THR A 440 4.15 -12.07 -14.89
N ILE A 441 5.00 -11.17 -15.39
CA ILE A 441 5.03 -10.76 -16.80
C ILE A 441 5.83 -11.78 -17.62
N SER A 442 6.95 -12.25 -17.06
CA SER A 442 7.81 -13.28 -17.66
C SER A 442 8.14 -14.35 -16.63
N THR A 443 7.79 -15.60 -16.94
CA THR A 443 8.05 -16.74 -16.06
C THR A 443 9.53 -17.09 -16.02
N PRO A 444 10.04 -17.66 -14.92
CA PRO A 444 11.44 -18.07 -14.81
C PRO A 444 11.85 -19.04 -15.93
N ASN A 445 12.88 -18.66 -16.68
CA ASN A 445 13.41 -19.44 -17.81
C ASN A 445 14.52 -20.42 -17.40
N VAL A 446 14.73 -21.45 -18.22
CA VAL A 446 15.92 -22.31 -18.16
C VAL A 446 16.97 -21.71 -19.09
N PRO A 447 18.13 -21.27 -18.59
CA PRO A 447 19.16 -20.66 -19.43
C PRO A 447 19.93 -21.70 -20.26
N ASP A 448 20.02 -21.45 -21.58
CA ASP A 448 20.72 -22.35 -22.52
C ASP A 448 22.25 -22.23 -22.51
N ARG A 449 22.78 -21.13 -21.97
CA ARG A 449 24.22 -20.83 -21.93
C ARG A 449 24.63 -20.31 -20.55
N PRO A 450 25.86 -20.62 -20.09
CA PRO A 450 26.35 -20.07 -18.84
C PRO A 450 26.54 -18.55 -18.97
N SER A 451 26.05 -17.82 -17.97
CA SER A 451 26.19 -16.37 -17.84
C SER A 451 27.59 -15.98 -17.37
N TYR A 452 28.17 -16.81 -16.48
CA TYR A 452 29.48 -16.61 -15.88
C TYR A 452 30.30 -17.91 -15.88
N PRO A 453 31.65 -17.80 -15.79
CA PRO A 453 32.45 -16.57 -15.87
C PRO A 453 32.54 -16.01 -17.29
N ARG A 454 32.86 -14.72 -17.43
CA ARG A 454 33.26 -14.09 -18.71
C ARG A 454 34.79 -14.06 -18.79
N PRO A 455 35.47 -15.16 -19.18
CA PRO A 455 36.91 -15.32 -18.99
C PRO A 455 37.72 -14.25 -19.72
N ILE A 456 37.32 -13.90 -20.95
CA ILE A 456 38.01 -12.89 -21.76
C ILE A 456 37.94 -11.51 -21.10
N PHE A 457 36.76 -11.12 -20.64
CA PHE A 457 36.53 -9.80 -20.03
C PHE A 457 37.36 -9.63 -18.74
N TRP A 458 37.28 -10.60 -17.82
CA TRP A 458 38.02 -10.57 -16.57
C TRP A 458 39.54 -10.69 -16.77
N THR A 459 39.98 -11.52 -17.72
CA THR A 459 41.41 -11.62 -18.06
C THR A 459 41.96 -10.30 -18.60
N LEU A 460 41.18 -9.56 -19.39
CA LEU A 460 41.58 -8.23 -19.89
C LEU A 460 41.67 -7.19 -18.78
N ILE A 461 40.74 -7.19 -17.82
CA ILE A 461 40.80 -6.31 -16.65
C ILE A 461 42.06 -6.59 -15.84
N VAL A 462 42.33 -7.86 -15.53
CA VAL A 462 43.54 -8.26 -14.79
C VAL A 462 44.79 -7.86 -15.59
N ALA A 463 44.81 -8.08 -16.90
CA ALA A 463 45.92 -7.67 -17.76
C ALA A 463 46.16 -6.15 -17.71
N GLY A 464 45.10 -5.34 -17.77
CA GLY A 464 45.17 -3.89 -17.66
C GLY A 464 45.69 -3.43 -16.29
N MET A 465 45.15 -3.98 -15.20
CA MET A 465 45.56 -3.67 -13.83
C MET A 465 47.02 -4.10 -13.55
N SER A 466 47.38 -5.32 -13.91
CA SER A 466 48.76 -5.83 -13.80
C SER A 466 49.73 -4.99 -14.63
N TYR A 467 49.32 -4.57 -15.84
CA TYR A 467 50.13 -3.68 -16.66
C TYR A 467 50.31 -2.28 -16.04
N ALA A 468 49.25 -1.70 -15.48
CA ALA A 468 49.31 -0.42 -14.78
C ALA A 468 50.25 -0.49 -13.56
N LEU A 469 50.12 -1.53 -12.73
CA LEU A 469 51.00 -1.76 -11.59
C LEU A 469 52.46 -1.95 -12.03
N TYR A 470 52.70 -2.70 -13.11
CA TYR A 470 54.03 -2.84 -13.70
C TYR A 470 54.62 -1.49 -14.13
N ARG A 471 53.81 -0.60 -14.74
CA ARG A 471 54.25 0.75 -15.13
C ARG A 471 54.66 1.58 -13.92
N ILE A 472 53.88 1.56 -12.85
CA ILE A 472 54.17 2.28 -11.61
C ILE A 472 55.45 1.74 -10.97
N ALA A 473 55.54 0.42 -10.80
CA ALA A 473 56.72 -0.22 -10.21
C ALA A 473 58.00 0.08 -11.02
N ARG A 474 57.91 0.10 -12.35
CA ARG A 474 59.05 0.43 -13.21
C ARG A 474 59.52 1.87 -13.03
N ILE A 475 58.59 2.83 -12.89
CA ILE A 475 58.92 4.24 -12.65
C ILE A 475 59.55 4.40 -11.27
N ALA A 476 58.95 3.80 -10.23
CA ALA A 476 59.48 3.85 -8.87
C ALA A 476 60.89 3.25 -8.75
N ILE A 477 61.15 2.13 -9.41
CA ILE A 477 62.50 1.53 -9.46
C ILE A 477 63.48 2.46 -10.17
N LYS A 478 63.05 3.15 -11.24
CA LYS A 478 63.88 4.09 -11.98
C LYS A 478 64.25 5.30 -11.12
N GLU A 479 63.27 5.91 -10.45
CA GLU A 479 63.48 7.04 -9.54
C GLU A 479 64.36 6.67 -8.34
N ALA A 480 64.13 5.49 -7.74
CA ALA A 480 64.96 4.99 -6.65
C ALA A 480 66.42 4.75 -7.08
N LEU A 481 66.64 4.26 -8.30
CA LEU A 481 67.99 4.12 -8.88
C LEU A 481 68.64 5.47 -9.14
N GLU A 482 67.89 6.45 -9.65
CA GLU A 482 68.35 7.82 -9.92
C GLU A 482 68.67 8.62 -8.65
N HIS A 483 68.03 8.31 -7.50
CA HIS A 483 68.37 8.92 -6.21
C HIS A 483 69.51 8.20 -5.46
N SER A 484 69.84 6.97 -5.86
CA SER A 484 70.93 6.18 -5.26
C SER A 484 72.28 6.28 -6.00
N ALA A 485 72.27 6.87 -7.20
CA ALA A 485 73.43 7.16 -8.03
C ALA A 485 73.82 8.62 -7.86
#